data_AF-A0A7M3BJ62-F1
#
_entry.id   AF-A0A7M3BJ62-F1
#
_cell.length_a   1.000
_cell.length_b   1.000
_cell.length_c   1.000
_cell.angle_alpha   90.00
_cell.angle_beta   90.00
_cell.angle_gamma   90.00
#
_symmetry.space_group_name_H-M   'P 1'
#
loop_
_entity.id
_entity.type
_entity.pdbx_description
1 polymer ?
#
loop_
_entity_poly.entity_id
_entity_poly.type
_entity_poly.pdbx_seq_one_letter_code
_entity_poly.pdbx_strand_id
1 'polypeptide(L)'
;MRSGSGDGRLQFIEPLMPTLVDKPPEGDGWSHEVKLDGYRSQMIIDEAGVRIFTRRGLDWTAKYRDLAAAAKTLDVENAIIDGEIIVLNDKGLS
;
A
#
# COMPACT_ATOMS: atom_id res chain seq x y z
N MET A 1 19.37 -14.70 -12.73
CA MET A 1 18.29 -15.71 -12.71
C MET A 1 17.95 -15.97 -11.25
N ARG A 2 16.80 -15.46 -10.75
CA ARG A 2 16.31 -15.85 -9.43
C ARG A 2 15.51 -17.13 -9.62
N SER A 3 15.99 -18.22 -9.03
CA SER A 3 15.30 -19.51 -8.97
C SER A 3 14.03 -19.36 -8.14
N GLY A 4 12.88 -19.25 -8.80
CA GLY A 4 11.59 -19.30 -8.14
C GLY A 4 11.16 -20.76 -7.94
N SER A 5 11.49 -21.33 -6.79
CA SER A 5 10.61 -22.31 -6.15
C SER A 5 10.01 -21.62 -4.93
N GLY A 6 8.71 -21.36 -4.92
CA GLY A 6 8.05 -20.70 -3.78
C GLY A 6 6.56 -20.50 -3.99
N ASP A 7 5.76 -21.47 -3.51
CA ASP A 7 4.46 -21.39 -2.83
C ASP A 7 3.37 -20.34 -3.18
N GLY A 8 3.48 -19.52 -4.22
CA GLY A 8 2.49 -18.47 -4.52
C GLY A 8 2.57 -17.23 -3.62
N ARG A 9 3.59 -17.12 -2.75
CA ARG A 9 3.73 -15.99 -1.81
C ARG A 9 4.25 -14.71 -2.45
N LEU A 10 3.43 -13.66 -2.40
CA LEU A 10 3.78 -12.32 -2.81
C LEU A 10 4.76 -11.66 -1.83
N GLN A 11 5.65 -10.85 -2.39
CA GLN A 11 6.76 -10.20 -1.67
C GLN A 11 6.59 -8.68 -1.64
N PHE A 12 7.16 -8.07 -0.61
CA PHE A 12 7.22 -6.60 -0.53
C PHE A 12 7.96 -6.02 -1.73
N ILE A 13 7.36 -5.00 -2.35
CA ILE A 13 7.95 -4.23 -3.45
C ILE A 13 8.35 -2.87 -2.91
N GLU A 14 9.60 -2.47 -3.17
CA GLU A 14 10.08 -1.14 -2.79
C GLU A 14 9.19 -0.05 -3.42
N PRO A 15 8.62 0.87 -2.62
CA PRO A 15 7.66 1.84 -3.14
C PRO A 15 8.29 2.83 -4.12
N LEU A 16 7.56 3.18 -5.19
CA LEU A 16 7.97 4.21 -6.13
C LEU A 16 8.06 5.57 -5.42
N MET A 17 9.17 6.28 -5.62
CA MET A 17 9.36 7.61 -5.05
C MET A 17 8.93 8.70 -6.03
N PRO A 18 8.12 9.68 -5.61
CA PRO A 18 7.79 10.81 -6.47
C PRO A 18 9.04 11.65 -6.75
N THR A 19 9.14 12.16 -7.98
CA THR A 19 10.13 13.17 -8.35
C THR A 19 9.63 14.53 -7.87
N LEU A 20 10.44 15.22 -7.07
CA LEU A 20 10.12 16.59 -6.64
C LEU A 20 10.27 17.55 -7.82
N VAL A 21 9.20 18.28 -8.11
CA VAL A 21 9.12 19.31 -9.17
C VAL A 21 8.39 20.54 -8.63
N ASP A 22 8.64 21.71 -9.23
CA ASP A 22 8.07 22.97 -8.76
C ASP A 22 6.55 23.08 -9.00
N LYS A 23 6.05 22.40 -10.05
CA LYS A 23 4.63 22.39 -10.42
C LYS A 23 4.18 21.00 -10.87
N PRO A 24 2.94 20.58 -10.56
CA PRO A 24 2.39 19.36 -11.09
C PRO A 24 2.42 19.37 -12.63
N PRO A 25 2.73 18.25 -13.27
CA PRO A 25 2.67 18.15 -14.72
C PRO A 25 1.23 18.24 -15.22
N GLU A 26 1.07 18.68 -16.47
CA GLU A 26 -0.21 18.95 -17.13
C GLU A 26 -0.41 18.05 -18.36
N GLY A 27 -1.66 17.93 -18.82
CA GLY A 27 -2.06 17.20 -20.03
C GLY A 27 -2.72 15.84 -19.78
N ASP A 28 -3.35 15.29 -20.81
CA ASP A 28 -4.22 14.11 -20.74
C ASP A 28 -3.51 12.79 -20.34
N GLY A 29 -2.18 12.79 -20.31
CA GLY A 29 -1.37 11.66 -19.85
C GLY A 29 -1.17 11.58 -18.33
N TRP A 30 -1.75 12.52 -17.56
CA TRP A 30 -1.54 12.62 -16.12
C TRP A 30 -2.85 12.47 -15.34
N SER A 31 -2.77 11.71 -14.24
CA SER A 31 -3.75 11.72 -13.17
C SER A 31 -3.17 12.46 -11.96
N HIS A 32 -4.02 13.17 -11.22
CA HIS A 32 -3.65 13.86 -9.99
C HIS A 32 -4.39 13.25 -8.80
N GLU A 33 -3.64 12.89 -7.77
CA GLU A 33 -4.16 12.34 -6.52
C GLU A 33 -3.87 13.30 -5.37
N VAL A 34 -4.76 13.33 -4.38
CA VAL A 34 -4.56 14.14 -3.17
C VAL A 34 -3.39 13.56 -2.38
N LYS A 35 -2.43 14.42 -2.03
CA LYS A 35 -1.38 14.04 -1.10
C LYS A 35 -1.97 13.97 0.31
N LEU A 36 -2.02 12.76 0.86
CA LEU A 36 -2.36 12.51 2.25
C LEU A 36 -1.13 12.68 3.17
N ASP A 37 -1.36 12.93 4.45
CA ASP A 37 -0.33 12.90 5.50
C ASP A 37 -0.61 11.74 6.46
N GLY A 38 0.23 10.72 6.42
CA GLY A 38 0.03 9.49 7.16
C GLY A 38 1.23 8.56 7.12
N TYR A 39 0.95 7.26 7.16
CA TYR A 39 1.97 6.23 7.03
C TYR A 39 1.81 5.46 5.72
N ARG A 40 2.65 5.77 4.73
CA ARG A 40 2.77 4.96 3.52
C ARG A 40 3.03 3.50 3.85
N SER A 41 2.12 2.66 3.39
CA SER A 41 2.06 1.25 3.74
C SER A 41 1.68 0.42 2.52
N GLN A 42 2.25 -0.78 2.43
CA GLN A 42 1.95 -1.74 1.39
C GLN A 42 1.20 -2.93 1.97
N MET A 43 0.00 -3.17 1.47
CA MET A 43 -0.84 -4.30 1.83
C MET A 43 -0.64 -5.42 0.80
N ILE A 44 -0.32 -6.61 1.28
CA ILE A 44 -0.17 -7.81 0.47
C ILE A 44 -1.27 -8.78 0.86
N ILE A 45 -1.99 -9.27 -0.14
CA ILE A 45 -3.08 -10.24 -0.03
C ILE A 45 -2.70 -11.41 -0.93
N ASP A 46 -2.57 -12.60 -0.35
CA ASP A 46 -2.35 -13.85 -1.10
C ASP A 46 -2.88 -15.04 -0.29
N GLU A 47 -2.57 -16.27 -0.74
CA GLU A 47 -2.97 -17.51 -0.07
C GLU A 47 -2.48 -17.60 1.39
N ALA A 48 -1.40 -16.89 1.76
CA ALA A 48 -0.92 -16.83 3.14
C ALA A 48 -1.70 -15.83 4.02
N GLY A 49 -2.64 -15.09 3.44
CA GLY A 49 -3.49 -14.10 4.10
C GLY A 49 -3.03 -12.66 3.85
N VAL A 50 -3.42 -11.76 4.76
CA VAL A 50 -3.12 -10.33 4.64
C VAL A 50 -1.91 -9.97 5.48
N ARG A 51 -0.95 -9.27 4.88
CA ARG A 51 0.23 -8.68 5.53
C ARG A 51 0.32 -7.20 5.18
N ILE A 52 0.61 -6.34 6.15
CA ILE A 52 0.72 -4.90 5.94
C ILE A 52 2.10 -4.43 6.38
N PHE A 53 2.85 -3.86 5.44
CA PHE A 53 4.21 -3.39 5.64
C PHE A 53 4.28 -1.87 5.64
N THR A 54 5.14 -1.30 6.46
CA THR A 54 5.52 0.12 6.34
C THR A 54 6.30 0.38 5.04
N ARG A 55 6.49 1.64 4.66
CA ARG A 55 7.39 2.07 3.56
C ARG A 55 8.78 1.41 3.57
N ARG A 56 9.29 1.01 4.74
CA ARG A 56 10.62 0.39 4.90
C ARG A 56 10.57 -1.15 4.96
N GLY A 57 9.43 -1.77 4.70
CA GLY A 57 9.27 -3.23 4.72
C GLY A 57 9.11 -3.84 6.12
N LEU A 58 8.89 -3.03 7.17
CA LEU A 58 8.57 -3.57 8.49
C LEU A 58 7.13 -4.08 8.55
N ASP A 59 6.93 -5.32 8.98
CA ASP A 59 5.60 -5.92 9.15
C ASP A 59 4.87 -5.29 10.35
N TRP A 60 3.80 -4.55 10.06
CA TRP A 60 2.92 -3.89 11.02
C TRP A 60 1.51 -4.48 11.01
N THR A 61 1.34 -5.70 10.48
CA THR A 61 0.03 -6.36 10.37
C THR A 61 -0.71 -6.42 11.71
N ALA A 62 0.00 -6.75 12.79
CA ALA A 62 -0.60 -6.80 14.13
C ALA A 62 -1.07 -5.43 14.65
N LYS A 63 -0.35 -4.35 14.30
CA LYS A 63 -0.74 -2.96 14.65
C LYS A 63 -1.96 -2.52 13.84
N TYR A 64 -2.09 -3.01 12.62
CA TYR A 64 -3.15 -2.68 11.67
C TYR A 64 -4.20 -3.78 11.53
N ARG A 65 -4.47 -4.55 12.60
CA ARG A 65 -5.36 -5.72 12.57
C ARG A 65 -6.74 -5.43 11.97
N ASP A 66 -7.30 -4.24 12.21
CA ASP A 66 -8.64 -3.88 11.73
C ASP A 66 -8.62 -3.63 10.22
N LEU A 67 -7.54 -3.02 9.70
CA LEU A 67 -7.30 -2.86 8.26
C LEU A 67 -7.01 -4.22 7.61
N ALA A 68 -6.25 -5.09 8.26
CA ALA A 68 -5.98 -6.44 7.77
C ALA A 68 -7.27 -7.29 7.71
N ALA A 69 -8.19 -7.10 8.65
CA ALA A 69 -9.51 -7.73 8.62
C ALA A 69 -10.38 -7.19 7.48
N ALA A 70 -10.41 -5.86 7.26
CA ALA A 70 -11.12 -5.26 6.14
C ALA A 70 -10.56 -5.70 4.78
N ALA A 71 -9.24 -5.79 4.66
CA ALA A 71 -8.57 -6.25 3.45
C ALA A 71 -8.99 -7.67 3.02
N LYS A 72 -9.28 -8.56 3.98
CA LYS A 72 -9.75 -9.92 3.70
C LYS A 72 -11.12 -9.96 3.03
N THR A 73 -11.88 -8.87 3.04
CA THR A 73 -13.20 -8.82 2.40
C THR A 73 -13.15 -8.33 0.96
N LEU A 74 -11.96 -8.00 0.44
CA LEU A 74 -11.78 -7.63 -0.96
C LEU A 74 -11.94 -8.86 -1.85
N ASP A 75 -12.65 -8.71 -2.97
CA ASP A 75 -12.88 -9.76 -3.96
C ASP A 75 -11.66 -9.91 -4.89
N VAL A 76 -10.56 -10.40 -4.34
CA VAL A 76 -9.29 -10.62 -5.05
C VAL A 76 -8.61 -11.90 -4.58
N GLU A 77 -8.01 -12.65 -5.49
CA GLU A 77 -7.18 -13.82 -5.15
C GLU A 77 -5.82 -13.39 -4.59
N ASN A 78 -5.17 -12.44 -5.27
CA ASN A 78 -3.80 -12.01 -5.01
C ASN A 78 -3.66 -10.53 -5.35
N ALA A 79 -3.14 -9.72 -4.42
CA ALA A 79 -2.94 -8.29 -4.64
C ALA A 79 -1.75 -7.72 -3.83
N ILE A 80 -1.09 -6.72 -4.40
CA ILE A 80 -0.19 -5.81 -3.68
C ILE A 80 -0.74 -4.40 -3.89
N ILE A 81 -1.09 -3.73 -2.80
CA ILE A 81 -1.71 -2.41 -2.81
C ILE A 81 -0.78 -1.45 -2.05
N ASP A 82 -0.37 -0.37 -2.71
CA ASP A 82 0.37 0.74 -2.10
C ASP A 82 -0.61 1.87 -1.78
N GLY A 83 -0.49 2.46 -0.60
CA GLY A 83 -1.37 3.53 -0.16
C GLY A 83 -0.94 4.16 1.16
N GLU A 84 -1.75 5.12 1.61
CA GLU A 84 -1.48 5.85 2.84
C GLU A 84 -2.48 5.44 3.93
N ILE A 85 -1.97 4.99 5.09
CA ILE A 85 -2.81 4.81 6.28
C ILE A 85 -2.89 6.15 7.01
N ILE A 86 -4.09 6.67 7.17
CA ILE A 86 -4.38 7.97 7.77
C ILE A 86 -5.28 7.84 8.99
N VAL A 87 -5.23 8.84 9.86
CA VAL A 87 -6.22 9.05 10.91
C VAL A 87 -6.94 10.35 10.57
N LEU A 88 -8.24 10.27 10.40
CA LEU A 88 -9.06 11.44 10.13
C LEU A 88 -9.46 12.11 11.44
N ASN A 89 -9.44 13.44 11.47
CA ASN A 89 -10.12 14.20 12.52
C ASN A 89 -11.64 14.22 12.29
N ASP A 90 -12.37 14.83 13.22
CA ASP A 90 -13.85 14.90 13.19
C ASP A 90 -14.42 15.60 11.94
N LYS A 91 -13.59 16.32 11.18
CA LYS A 91 -13.95 16.98 9.92
C LYS A 91 -13.52 16.19 8.68
N GLY A 92 -12.98 14.98 8.85
CA GLY A 92 -12.53 14.14 7.75
C GLY A 92 -11.19 14.56 7.12
N LEU A 93 -10.38 15.34 7.83
CA LEU A 93 -9.03 15.72 7.37
C LEU A 93 -7.98 14.86 8.08
N SER A 94 -6.96 14.42 7.34
CA SER A 94 -5.75 13.77 7.88
C SER A 94 -4.80 14.78 8.49
#